data_AF-A0A951NJG2-F1
#
_entry.id   AF-A0A951NJG2-F1
#
_cell.length_a   1.000
_cell.length_b   1.000
_cell.length_c   1.000
_cell.angle_alpha   90.00
_cell.angle_beta   90.00
_cell.angle_gamma   90.00
#
_symmetry.space_group_name_H-M   'P 1'
#
loop_
_entity.id
_entity.type
_entity.pdbx_description
1 polymer ?
#
loop_
_entity_poly.entity_id
_entity_poly.type
_entity_poly.pdbx_seq_one_letter_code
_entity_poly.pdbx_strand_id
1 'polypeptide(L)'
;MSLAYLPSPSTGVWQVGPLPLRAYAFAILLGVVAAVVIGERRWVARGGTKGVVTDVATVAVPFGIVGARIYHVVTSPAAYLDDPVSALYVWQGGLGIPGGIAGGFLAAYVMCRRRGLSKGAFADSVAPGIAVAQAIGRLGNWFNSELFGRPTTLPWGLEIDPD
;
A
#
# COMPACT_ATOMS: atom_id res chain seq x y z
N MET A 1 3.19 -34.66 -13.52
CA MET A 1 3.75 -33.62 -12.63
C MET A 1 3.94 -32.37 -13.47
N SER A 2 3.13 -31.33 -13.25
CA SER A 2 3.29 -30.07 -13.99
C SER A 2 4.50 -29.33 -13.41
N LEU A 3 5.50 -29.08 -14.25
CA LEU A 3 6.84 -28.64 -13.89
C LEU A 3 6.95 -27.13 -13.54
N ALA A 4 5.85 -26.38 -13.56
CA ALA A 4 5.90 -24.91 -13.50
C ALA A 4 4.89 -24.24 -12.53
N TYR A 5 4.41 -24.96 -11.51
CA TYR A 5 3.67 -24.29 -10.43
C TYR A 5 4.58 -23.34 -9.67
N LEU A 6 4.11 -22.10 -9.48
CA LEU A 6 4.68 -21.17 -8.51
C LEU A 6 3.98 -21.46 -7.17
N PRO A 7 4.67 -22.03 -6.17
CA PRO A 7 4.05 -22.25 -4.87
C PRO A 7 3.85 -20.91 -4.16
N SER A 8 2.76 -20.75 -3.42
CA SER A 8 2.72 -19.69 -2.40
C SER A 8 3.76 -20.00 -1.32
N PRO A 9 4.38 -18.98 -0.70
CA PRO A 9 5.34 -19.20 0.37
C PRO A 9 4.62 -19.84 1.58
N SER A 10 5.22 -20.87 2.16
CA SER A 10 4.69 -21.56 3.34
C SER A 10 4.67 -20.69 4.61
N THR A 11 5.25 -19.49 4.57
CA THR A 11 5.31 -18.57 5.71
C THR A 11 5.36 -17.12 5.23
N GLY A 12 4.37 -16.32 5.63
CA GLY A 12 4.32 -14.87 5.39
C GLY A 12 4.73 -14.01 6.60
N VAL A 13 5.04 -14.64 7.74
CA VAL A 13 5.33 -13.96 9.01
C VAL A 13 6.56 -14.57 9.68
N TRP A 14 7.57 -13.75 9.97
CA TRP A 14 8.74 -14.13 10.76
C TRP A 14 8.67 -13.49 12.15
N GLN A 15 8.76 -14.29 13.21
CA GLN A 15 8.74 -13.77 14.58
C GLN A 15 10.13 -13.35 15.02
N VAL A 16 10.33 -12.05 15.30
CA VAL A 16 11.56 -11.53 15.92
C VAL A 16 11.22 -11.08 17.33
N GLY A 17 11.32 -12.00 18.28
CA GLY A 17 10.82 -11.79 19.64
C GLY A 17 9.31 -11.53 19.63
N PRO A 18 8.80 -10.45 20.27
CA PRO A 18 7.38 -10.12 20.27
C PRO A 18 6.91 -9.42 18.98
N LEU A 19 7.81 -9.18 18.01
CA LEU A 19 7.50 -8.41 16.80
C LEU A 19 7.29 -9.35 15.60
N PRO A 20 6.04 -9.49 15.10
CA PRO A 20 5.77 -10.23 13.89
C PRO A 20 6.18 -9.40 12.66
N LEU A 21 7.23 -9.83 11.98
CA LEU A 21 7.66 -9.27 10.70
C LEU A 21 6.83 -9.88 9.57
N ARG A 22 5.99 -9.07 8.92
CA ARG A 22 5.08 -9.53 7.86
C ARG A 22 5.64 -9.22 6.48
N ALA A 23 5.76 -10.24 5.63
CA ALA A 23 6.18 -10.09 4.24
C ALA A 23 5.33 -9.06 3.49
N TYR A 24 4.02 -9.08 3.74
CA TYR A 24 3.09 -8.08 3.21
C TYR A 24 3.49 -6.64 3.55
N ALA A 25 3.84 -6.38 4.82
CA ALA A 25 4.24 -5.04 5.25
C ALA A 25 5.53 -4.58 4.56
N PHE A 26 6.50 -5.48 4.36
CA PHE A 26 7.70 -5.19 3.60
C PHE A 26 7.42 -4.92 2.13
N ALA A 27 6.54 -5.69 1.49
CA ALA A 27 6.14 -5.46 0.10
C ALA A 27 5.50 -4.08 -0.08
N ILE A 28 4.60 -3.69 0.83
CA ILE A 28 4.00 -2.35 0.81
C ILE A 28 5.06 -1.26 1.01
N LEU A 29 5.96 -1.42 1.99
CA LEU A 29 7.04 -0.44 2.23
C LEU A 29 7.97 -0.30 1.02
N LEU A 30 8.35 -1.42 0.41
CA LEU A 30 9.15 -1.43 -0.82
C LEU A 30 8.41 -0.75 -1.98
N GLY A 31 7.09 -0.97 -2.08
CA GLY A 31 6.24 -0.28 -3.04
C GLY A 31 6.26 1.24 -2.83
N VAL A 32 6.13 1.72 -1.60
CA VAL A 32 6.23 3.15 -1.26
C VAL A 32 7.60 3.71 -1.65
N VAL A 33 8.69 3.03 -1.30
CA VAL A 33 10.06 3.45 -1.67
C VAL A 33 10.20 3.52 -3.19
N ALA A 34 9.75 2.50 -3.92
CA ALA A 34 9.78 2.49 -5.38
C ALA A 34 8.99 3.65 -5.98
N ALA A 35 7.78 3.92 -5.47
CA ALA A 35 6.96 5.04 -5.92
C ALA A 35 7.66 6.39 -5.72
N VAL A 36 8.27 6.61 -4.56
CA VAL A 36 9.03 7.83 -4.25
C VAL A 36 10.24 7.95 -5.14
N VAL A 37 11.07 6.90 -5.28
CA VAL A 37 12.30 6.95 -6.10
C VAL A 37 11.97 7.22 -7.57
N ILE A 38 10.96 6.53 -8.13
CA ILE A 38 10.53 6.73 -9.52
C ILE A 38 9.94 8.14 -9.69
N GLY A 39 9.04 8.53 -8.79
CA GLY A 39 8.39 9.85 -8.82
C GLY A 39 9.39 10.99 -8.72
N GLU A 40 10.35 10.89 -7.81
CA GLU A 40 11.40 11.88 -7.57
C GLU A 40 12.30 12.02 -8.81
N ARG A 41 12.74 10.90 -9.41
CA ARG A 41 13.53 10.93 -10.66
C ARG A 41 12.78 11.64 -11.79
N ARG A 42 11.49 11.36 -11.95
CA ARG A 42 10.64 11.98 -12.98
C ARG A 42 10.36 13.45 -12.71
N TRP A 43 10.15 13.81 -11.44
CA TRP A 43 9.94 15.18 -11.00
C TRP A 43 11.18 16.04 -11.26
N VAL A 44 12.36 15.57 -10.87
CA VAL A 44 13.63 16.25 -11.13
C VAL A 44 13.92 16.38 -12.62
N ALA A 45 13.64 15.34 -13.42
CA ALA A 45 13.78 15.39 -14.88
C ALA A 45 12.89 16.45 -15.56
N ARG A 46 11.82 16.89 -14.88
CA ARG A 46 10.93 17.98 -15.34
C ARG A 46 11.34 19.36 -14.80
N GLY A 47 12.51 19.48 -14.17
CA GLY A 47 12.99 20.72 -13.54
C GLY A 47 12.47 20.95 -12.12
N GLY A 48 11.85 19.94 -11.51
CA GLY A 48 11.39 19.99 -10.13
C GLY A 48 12.53 19.91 -9.12
N THR A 49 12.36 20.54 -7.96
CA THR A 49 13.34 20.48 -6.87
C THR A 49 13.40 19.08 -6.26
N LYS A 50 14.61 18.56 -6.07
CA LYS A 50 14.86 17.27 -5.42
C LYS A 50 14.34 17.29 -3.97
N GLY A 51 13.74 16.19 -3.53
CA GLY A 51 13.19 15.97 -2.19
C GLY A 51 11.70 16.30 -2.09
N VAL A 52 11.12 16.97 -3.08
CA VAL A 52 9.71 17.38 -3.04
C VAL A 52 8.76 16.17 -3.03
N VAL A 53 9.06 15.10 -3.78
CA VAL A 53 8.21 13.91 -3.80
C VAL A 53 8.30 13.18 -2.46
N THR A 54 9.50 13.11 -1.89
CA THR A 54 9.74 12.55 -0.54
C THR A 54 8.96 13.33 0.52
N ASP A 55 9.03 14.66 0.51
CA ASP A 55 8.30 15.51 1.47
C ASP A 55 6.79 15.33 1.37
N VAL A 56 6.26 15.24 0.14
CA VAL A 56 4.84 14.98 -0.08
C VAL A 56 4.47 13.58 0.43
N ALA A 57 5.29 12.57 0.16
CA ALA A 57 5.05 11.20 0.60
C ALA A 57 5.07 11.07 2.14
N THR A 58 5.96 11.76 2.83
CA THR A 58 6.04 11.80 4.31
C THR A 58 4.74 12.27 4.95
N VAL A 59 3.95 13.12 4.27
CA VAL A 59 2.62 13.54 4.73
C VAL A 59 1.53 12.63 4.18
N ALA A 60 1.59 12.29 2.89
CA ALA A 60 0.54 11.53 2.22
C ALA A 60 0.38 10.10 2.77
N VAL A 61 1.47 9.42 3.11
CA VAL A 61 1.42 8.03 3.61
C VAL A 61 0.72 7.94 4.97
N PRO A 62 1.09 8.72 6.02
CA PRO A 62 0.36 8.71 7.28
C PRO A 62 -1.12 9.10 7.14
N PHE A 63 -1.43 10.12 6.33
CA PHE A 63 -2.82 10.52 6.09
C PHE A 63 -3.60 9.45 5.32
N GLY A 64 -2.94 8.65 4.47
CA GLY A 64 -3.52 7.46 3.88
C GLY A 64 -3.89 6.41 4.95
N ILE A 65 -3.02 6.14 5.92
CA ILE A 65 -3.32 5.20 7.02
C ILE A 65 -4.51 5.70 7.84
N VAL A 66 -4.52 7.00 8.20
CA VAL A 66 -5.62 7.62 8.93
C VAL A 66 -6.92 7.55 8.13
N GLY A 67 -6.91 7.92 6.85
CA GLY A 67 -8.07 7.85 5.98
C GLY A 67 -8.61 6.42 5.83
N ALA A 68 -7.71 5.44 5.70
CA ALA A 68 -8.08 4.03 5.62
C ALA A 68 -8.77 3.55 6.90
N ARG A 69 -8.29 3.99 8.06
CA ARG A 69 -8.91 3.67 9.35
C ARG A 69 -10.28 4.31 9.49
N ILE A 70 -10.40 5.62 9.18
CA ILE A 70 -11.68 6.35 9.23
C ILE A 70 -12.71 5.64 8.34
N TYR A 71 -12.34 5.30 7.11
CA TYR A 71 -13.25 4.59 6.20
C TYR A 71 -13.73 3.28 6.80
N HIS A 72 -12.82 2.46 7.33
CA HIS A 72 -13.19 1.18 7.93
C HIS A 72 -14.16 1.34 9.11
N VAL A 73 -13.89 2.29 10.01
CA VAL A 73 -14.76 2.60 11.16
C VAL A 73 -16.15 3.03 10.70
N VAL A 74 -16.23 3.90 9.70
CA VAL A 74 -17.51 4.39 9.15
C VAL A 74 -18.29 3.27 8.45
N THR A 75 -17.62 2.34 7.77
CA THR A 75 -18.29 1.24 7.06
C THR A 75 -18.61 0.03 7.95
N SER A 76 -18.04 -0.04 9.16
CA SER A 76 -18.22 -1.16 10.09
C SER A 76 -18.45 -0.67 11.53
N PRO A 77 -19.42 0.23 11.77
CA PRO A 77 -19.58 0.90 13.07
C PRO A 77 -19.97 -0.06 14.19
N ALA A 78 -20.68 -1.15 13.87
CA ALA A 78 -21.09 -2.16 14.84
C ALA A 78 -19.90 -2.82 15.56
N ALA A 79 -18.72 -2.88 14.93
CA ALA A 79 -17.52 -3.45 15.52
C ALA A 79 -16.92 -2.62 16.68
N TYR A 80 -17.42 -1.40 16.89
CA TYR A 80 -16.87 -0.43 17.85
C TYR A 80 -17.85 0.00 18.93
N LEU A 81 -19.04 -0.59 18.99
CA LEU A 81 -20.07 -0.20 19.96
C LEU A 81 -19.68 -0.55 21.40
N ASP A 82 -19.06 -1.72 21.59
CA ASP A 82 -18.66 -2.22 22.91
C ASP A 82 -17.33 -1.61 23.39
N ASP A 83 -16.44 -1.26 22.47
CA ASP A 83 -15.19 -0.55 22.75
C ASP A 83 -14.91 0.52 21.67
N PRO A 84 -15.44 1.74 21.84
CA PRO A 84 -15.21 2.84 20.88
C PRO A 84 -13.75 3.26 20.76
N VAL A 85 -12.93 3.03 21.79
CA VAL A 85 -11.51 3.43 21.79
C VAL A 85 -10.71 2.55 20.83
N SER A 86 -11.13 1.31 20.62
CA SER A 86 -10.51 0.41 19.64
C SER A 86 -10.53 0.96 18.21
N ALA A 87 -11.40 1.91 17.89
CA ALA A 87 -11.39 2.62 16.61
C ALA A 87 -10.05 3.31 16.31
N LEU A 88 -9.24 3.62 17.32
CA LEU A 88 -7.91 4.24 17.16
C LEU A 88 -6.78 3.22 16.92
N TYR A 89 -7.02 1.93 17.17
CA TYR A 89 -5.99 0.89 17.12
C TYR A 89 -5.71 0.42 15.69
N VAL A 90 -4.93 1.21 14.94
CA VAL A 90 -4.55 0.91 13.54
C VAL A 90 -3.74 -0.38 13.38
N TRP A 91 -3.09 -0.86 14.45
CA TRP A 91 -2.30 -2.10 14.44
C TRP A 91 -3.16 -3.37 14.57
N GLN A 92 -4.46 -3.25 14.91
CA GLN A 92 -5.39 -4.38 14.95
C GLN A 92 -5.94 -4.75 13.56
N GLY A 93 -5.46 -4.09 12.49
CA GLY A 93 -5.98 -4.27 11.14
C GLY A 93 -7.18 -3.37 10.87
N GLY A 94 -8.01 -3.72 9.88
CA GLY A 94 -9.18 -2.92 9.54
C GLY A 94 -8.82 -1.58 8.89
N LEU A 95 -8.19 -1.65 7.71
CA LEU A 95 -7.80 -0.49 6.91
C LEU A 95 -8.47 -0.57 5.54
N GLY A 96 -9.39 0.34 5.26
CA GLY A 96 -10.11 0.38 3.99
C GLY A 96 -9.32 1.11 2.90
N ILE A 97 -9.06 0.41 1.78
CA ILE A 97 -8.34 0.99 0.63
C ILE A 97 -8.96 2.31 0.12
N PRO A 98 -10.29 2.45 -0.03
CA PRO A 98 -10.88 3.70 -0.52
C PRO A 98 -10.57 4.90 0.37
N GLY A 99 -10.61 4.71 1.69
CA GLY A 99 -10.21 5.71 2.67
C GLY A 99 -8.74 6.07 2.56
N GLY A 100 -7.89 5.08 2.34
CA GLY A 100 -6.45 5.31 2.18
C GLY A 100 -6.10 6.11 0.94
N ILE A 101 -6.77 5.82 -0.19
CA ILE A 101 -6.64 6.60 -1.41
C ILE A 101 -7.10 8.04 -1.19
N ALA A 102 -8.29 8.24 -0.58
CA ALA A 102 -8.83 9.57 -0.33
C ALA A 102 -7.94 10.40 0.62
N GLY A 103 -7.49 9.81 1.73
CA GLY A 103 -6.63 10.47 2.71
C GLY A 103 -5.27 10.85 2.14
N GLY A 104 -4.60 9.91 1.45
CA GLY A 104 -3.31 10.17 0.81
C GLY A 104 -3.40 11.19 -0.31
N PHE A 105 -4.44 11.12 -1.16
CA PHE A 105 -4.69 12.10 -2.22
C PHE A 105 -4.92 13.49 -1.65
N LEU A 106 -5.78 13.64 -0.64
CA LEU A 106 -6.08 14.93 -0.02
C LEU A 106 -4.82 15.58 0.57
N ALA A 107 -4.03 14.81 1.31
CA ALA A 107 -2.76 15.27 1.87
C ALA A 107 -1.77 15.71 0.78
N ALA A 108 -1.59 14.91 -0.26
CA ALA A 108 -0.73 15.26 -1.39
C ALA A 108 -1.21 16.52 -2.13
N TYR A 109 -2.52 16.63 -2.36
CA TYR A 109 -3.13 17.80 -3.01
C TYR A 109 -2.92 19.08 -2.20
N VAL A 110 -3.15 19.03 -0.89
CA VAL A 110 -2.94 20.17 0.02
C VAL A 110 -1.46 20.56 0.05
N MET A 111 -0.55 19.59 0.09
CA MET A 111 0.89 19.85 0.07
C MET A 111 1.35 20.48 -1.25
N CYS A 112 0.87 19.98 -2.38
CA CYS A 112 1.13 20.57 -3.69
C CYS A 112 0.61 22.01 -3.77
N ARG A 113 -0.61 22.26 -3.26
CA ARG A 113 -1.19 23.61 -3.21
C ARG A 113 -0.37 24.56 -2.35
N ARG A 114 0.03 24.14 -1.14
CA ARG A 114 0.82 24.96 -0.20
C ARG A 114 2.21 25.31 -0.74
N ARG A 115 2.81 24.40 -1.53
CA ARG A 115 4.13 24.58 -2.13
C ARG A 115 4.10 25.21 -3.53
N GLY A 116 2.92 25.60 -4.04
CA GLY A 116 2.80 26.18 -5.38
C GLY A 116 3.15 25.22 -6.51
N LEU A 117 3.09 23.90 -6.29
CA LEU A 117 3.45 22.90 -7.29
C LEU A 117 2.35 22.78 -8.35
N SER A 118 2.75 22.55 -9.60
CA SER A 118 1.81 22.12 -10.64
C SER A 118 1.28 20.73 -10.31
N LYS A 119 0.00 20.68 -9.92
CA LYS A 119 -0.69 19.44 -9.49
C LYS A 119 -0.67 18.37 -10.59
N GLY A 120 -0.91 18.76 -11.84
CA GLY A 120 -0.88 17.85 -12.99
C GLY A 120 0.53 17.32 -13.25
N ALA A 121 1.54 18.20 -13.29
CA ALA A 121 2.93 17.77 -13.49
C ALA A 121 3.42 16.86 -12.34
N PHE A 122 3.02 17.15 -11.11
CA PHE A 122 3.32 16.29 -9.96
C PHE A 122 2.64 14.94 -10.09
N ALA A 123 1.33 14.90 -10.39
CA ALA A 123 0.57 13.67 -10.63
C ALA A 123 1.20 12.80 -11.74
N ASP A 124 1.55 13.39 -12.88
CA ASP A 124 2.22 12.71 -13.99
C ASP A 124 3.61 12.17 -13.63
N SER A 125 4.28 12.79 -12.66
CA SER A 125 5.59 12.36 -12.18
C SER A 125 5.45 11.14 -11.29
N VAL A 126 4.47 11.12 -10.38
CA VAL A 126 4.29 10.03 -9.41
C VAL A 126 3.47 8.85 -9.95
N ALA A 127 2.60 9.05 -10.94
CA ALA A 127 1.69 8.01 -11.44
C ALA A 127 2.39 6.69 -11.84
N PRO A 128 3.52 6.69 -12.57
CA PRO A 128 4.25 5.46 -12.86
C PRO A 128 4.79 4.77 -11.61
N GLY A 129 5.23 5.56 -10.62
CA GLY A 129 5.69 5.05 -9.33
C GLY A 129 4.58 4.33 -8.57
N ILE A 130 3.36 4.89 -8.59
CA ILE A 130 2.17 4.27 -7.97
C ILE A 130 1.83 2.93 -8.65
N ALA A 131 1.91 2.84 -9.98
CA ALA A 131 1.67 1.60 -10.70
C ALA A 131 2.68 0.50 -10.33
N VAL A 132 3.97 0.87 -10.21
CA VAL A 132 5.02 -0.05 -9.73
C VAL A 132 4.77 -0.47 -8.28
N ALA A 133 4.37 0.46 -7.41
CA ALA A 133 4.01 0.12 -6.03
C ALA A 133 2.85 -0.87 -5.94
N GLN A 134 1.84 -0.75 -6.81
CA GLN A 134 0.75 -1.72 -6.89
C GLN A 134 1.25 -3.10 -7.31
N ALA A 135 2.13 -3.19 -8.30
CA ALA A 135 2.72 -4.45 -8.73
C ALA A 135 3.53 -5.12 -7.61
N ILE A 136 4.34 -4.35 -6.87
CA ILE A 136 5.09 -4.86 -5.71
C ILE A 136 4.13 -5.29 -4.59
N GLY A 137 3.06 -4.51 -4.34
CA GLY A 137 2.04 -4.86 -3.37
C GLY A 137 1.35 -6.19 -3.65
N ARG A 138 1.18 -6.57 -4.93
CA ARG A 138 0.64 -7.90 -5.30
C ARG A 138 1.52 -9.06 -4.83
N LEU A 139 2.84 -8.86 -4.72
CA LEU A 139 3.72 -9.85 -4.11
C LEU A 139 3.39 -10.05 -2.63
N GLY A 140 2.98 -8.99 -1.93
CA GLY A 140 2.45 -9.09 -0.57
C GLY A 140 1.21 -9.97 -0.49
N ASN A 141 0.27 -9.83 -1.43
CA ASN A 141 -0.91 -10.68 -1.49
C ASN A 141 -0.55 -12.15 -1.76
N TRP A 142 0.48 -12.39 -2.59
CA TRP A 142 1.02 -13.72 -2.83
C TRP A 142 1.61 -14.36 -1.56
N PHE A 143 2.36 -13.62 -0.73
CA PHE A 143 2.83 -14.09 0.58
C PHE A 143 1.70 -14.38 1.58
N ASN A 144 0.58 -13.66 1.47
CA ASN A 144 -0.59 -13.82 2.34
C ASN A 144 -1.61 -14.84 1.80
N SER A 145 -1.37 -15.44 0.63
CA SER A 145 -2.35 -16.29 -0.06
C SER A 145 -3.73 -15.61 -0.17
N GLU A 146 -3.79 -14.33 -0.51
CA GLU A 146 -5.04 -13.57 -0.64
C GLU A 146 -5.19 -12.96 -2.04
N LEU A 147 -6.42 -12.55 -2.41
CA LEU A 147 -6.71 -11.86 -3.66
C LEU A 147 -6.25 -12.62 -4.93
N PHE A 148 -6.23 -13.95 -4.87
CA PHE A 148 -5.90 -14.82 -6.00
C PHE A 148 -7.06 -14.92 -7.01
N GLY A 149 -6.73 -15.40 -8.22
CA GLY A 149 -7.65 -15.53 -9.33
C GLY A 149 -8.55 -16.77 -9.26
N ARG A 150 -9.20 -17.09 -10.38
CA ARG A 150 -10.01 -18.31 -10.50
C ARG A 150 -9.11 -19.55 -10.58
N PRO A 151 -9.58 -20.72 -10.11
CA PRO A 151 -8.88 -21.99 -10.31
C PRO A 151 -8.52 -22.19 -11.79
N THR A 152 -7.31 -22.71 -12.03
CA THR A 152 -6.80 -22.93 -13.38
C THR A 152 -5.94 -24.19 -13.43
N THR A 153 -5.97 -24.88 -14.56
CA THR A 153 -5.12 -26.04 -14.85
C THR A 153 -3.91 -25.67 -15.72
N LEU A 154 -3.73 -24.38 -16.01
CA LEU A 154 -2.62 -23.86 -16.81
C LEU A 154 -1.29 -24.00 -16.07
N PRO A 155 -0.15 -24.13 -16.79
CA PRO A 155 1.13 -24.46 -16.17
C PRO A 155 1.69 -23.34 -15.29
N TRP A 156 1.16 -22.12 -15.35
CA TRP A 156 1.53 -20.99 -14.47
C TRP A 156 0.50 -20.74 -13.36
N GLY A 157 -0.36 -21.72 -13.07
CA GLY A 157 -1.25 -21.66 -11.92
C GLY A 157 -0.47 -21.42 -10.63
N LEU A 158 -1.03 -20.61 -9.74
CA LEU A 158 -0.51 -20.45 -8.38
C LEU A 158 -1.11 -21.54 -7.51
N GLU A 159 -0.27 -22.31 -6.82
CA GLU A 159 -0.73 -23.24 -5.80
C GLU A 159 -0.99 -22.45 -4.51
N ILE A 160 -2.22 -22.52 -4.01
CA ILE A 160 -2.66 -21.84 -2.79
C ILE A 160 -2.86 -22.92 -1.74
N ASP A 161 -2.15 -22.78 -0.63
CA ASP A 161 -2.33 -23.63 0.55
C ASP A 161 -3.77 -23.49 1.08
N PRO A 162 -4.52 -24.59 1.26
CA PRO A 162 -5.87 -24.55 1.82
C PRO A 162 -5.92 -24.21 3.32
N ASP A 163 -4.80 -24.25 4.03
CA ASP A 163 -4.69 -24.04 5.49
C ASP A 163 -4.49 -22.57 5.92
#